data_AF-A0A239H4D4-F1
#
_entry.id   AF-A0A239H4D4-F1
#
_cell.length_a   1.000
_cell.length_b   1.000
_cell.length_c   1.000
_cell.angle_alpha   90.00
_cell.angle_beta   90.00
_cell.angle_gamma   90.00
#
_symmetry.space_group_name_H-M   'P 1'
#
loop_
_entity.id
_entity.type
_entity.pdbx_description
1 polymer ?
#
loop_
_entity_poly.entity_id
_entity_poly.type
_entity_poly.pdbx_seq_one_letter_code
_entity_poly.pdbx_strand_id
1 'polypeptide(L)'
;MPHYTKRIDRATHALTAYELEAFPGKPSLLQRDPFYTEALLAALVCDLEHYANHHGISFSGVVSTGRALNAEEVSEDAPYKPGDQVRLTRQYNYCGTVIGWQTTGSDDETSYLVTVPGIPYIYAEAATHLKPAPAFPPTETILGTVRYPDQAEQLYFKIAKQLPHAPAATRTKLENDRQRLLAALSSWSGISGSRIHIELAPRPTAARFQQPDTRAAAADFPTDINHRLTAAPPDTLDYKQPPPSAHGSTPTA
;
A
#
# COMPACT_ATOMS: atom_id res chain seq x y z
N MET A 1 20.35 5.02 -19.57
CA MET A 1 20.06 6.48 -19.61
C MET A 1 18.83 6.89 -20.44
N PRO A 2 18.69 6.70 -21.76
CA PRO A 2 17.64 7.37 -22.57
C PRO A 2 16.19 6.87 -22.36
N HIS A 3 15.95 5.94 -21.43
CA HIS A 3 14.62 5.38 -21.12
C HIS A 3 13.94 6.03 -19.91
N TYR A 4 14.71 6.64 -19.00
CA TYR A 4 14.21 7.23 -17.75
C TYR A 4 13.40 8.51 -18.01
N THR A 5 13.95 9.44 -18.80
CA THR A 5 13.27 10.68 -19.23
C THR A 5 11.92 10.37 -19.86
N LYS A 6 11.89 9.44 -20.83
CA LYS A 6 10.68 8.96 -21.54
C LYS A 6 9.64 8.27 -20.64
N ARG A 7 9.91 8.06 -19.35
CA ARG A 7 8.93 7.57 -18.35
C ARG A 7 8.41 8.71 -17.50
N ILE A 8 9.27 9.63 -17.06
CA ILE A 8 8.85 10.88 -16.43
C ILE A 8 7.95 11.67 -17.39
N ASP A 9 8.36 11.85 -18.65
CA ASP A 9 7.57 12.54 -19.69
C ASP A 9 6.13 11.99 -19.80
N ARG A 10 5.98 10.65 -19.75
CA ARG A 10 4.68 9.97 -19.82
C ARG A 10 3.88 10.06 -18.52
N ALA A 11 4.53 9.98 -17.37
CA ALA A 11 3.89 10.15 -16.06
C ALA A 11 3.39 11.59 -15.87
N THR A 12 4.21 12.58 -16.21
CA THR A 12 3.83 14.01 -16.24
C THR A 12 2.67 14.24 -17.21
N HIS A 13 2.73 13.72 -18.45
CA HIS A 13 1.63 13.85 -19.41
C HIS A 13 0.32 13.23 -18.89
N ALA A 14 0.36 12.05 -18.27
CA ALA A 14 -0.83 11.42 -17.69
C ALA A 14 -1.42 12.26 -16.55
N LEU A 15 -0.55 12.78 -15.66
CA LEU A 15 -0.98 13.58 -14.51
C LEU A 15 -1.51 14.97 -14.93
N THR A 16 -0.93 15.59 -15.96
CA THR A 16 -1.45 16.83 -16.57
C THR A 16 -2.78 16.61 -17.30
N ALA A 17 -2.97 15.49 -18.00
CA ALA A 17 -4.26 15.16 -18.60
C ALA A 17 -5.36 15.03 -17.54
N TYR A 18 -5.06 14.34 -16.43
CA TYR A 18 -5.95 14.21 -15.28
C TYR A 18 -6.24 15.56 -14.59
N GLU A 19 -5.23 16.42 -14.41
CA GLU A 19 -5.40 17.79 -13.86
C GLU A 19 -6.40 18.61 -14.70
N LEU A 20 -6.29 18.55 -16.04
CA LEU A 20 -7.13 19.29 -16.97
C LEU A 20 -8.59 18.79 -16.99
N GLU A 21 -8.81 17.48 -16.79
CA GLU A 21 -10.15 16.88 -16.73
C GLU A 21 -10.82 17.11 -15.37
N ALA A 22 -10.08 16.96 -14.27
CA ALA A 22 -10.59 17.18 -12.92
C ALA A 22 -10.82 18.68 -12.60
N PHE A 23 -10.01 19.58 -13.16
CA PHE A 23 -10.02 21.01 -12.85
C PHE A 23 -9.99 21.91 -14.10
N PRO A 24 -10.99 21.80 -15.00
CA PRO A 24 -11.02 22.54 -16.26
C PRO A 24 -10.93 24.06 -16.04
N GLY A 25 -10.04 24.72 -16.79
CA GLY A 25 -9.85 26.17 -16.78
C GLY A 25 -8.99 26.72 -15.63
N LYS A 26 -8.43 25.89 -14.75
CA LYS A 26 -7.47 26.34 -13.73
C LYS A 26 -6.03 26.32 -14.25
N PRO A 27 -5.13 27.20 -13.74
CA PRO A 27 -3.71 27.12 -14.05
C PRO A 27 -3.06 25.92 -13.34
N SER A 28 -2.21 25.19 -14.05
CA SER A 28 -1.51 24.01 -13.51
C SER A 28 -0.57 24.36 -12.36
N LEU A 29 -0.54 23.51 -11.33
CA LEU A 29 0.35 23.64 -10.16
C LEU A 29 1.38 22.50 -10.04
N LEU A 30 1.34 21.51 -10.94
CA LEU A 30 2.10 20.25 -10.87
C LEU A 30 3.63 20.35 -10.70
N GLN A 31 4.22 21.49 -11.07
CA GLN A 31 5.67 21.75 -10.99
C GLN A 31 6.03 22.84 -9.97
N ARG A 32 5.06 23.31 -9.17
CA ARG A 32 5.20 24.48 -8.29
C ARG A 32 4.85 24.20 -6.83
N ASP A 33 3.98 23.22 -6.58
CA ASP A 33 3.57 22.82 -5.23
C ASP A 33 3.63 21.28 -5.11
N PRO A 34 4.57 20.72 -4.32
CA PRO A 34 4.69 19.27 -4.16
C PRO A 34 3.51 18.65 -3.40
N PHE A 35 2.87 19.40 -2.49
CA PHE A 35 1.69 18.91 -1.75
C PHE A 35 0.47 18.84 -2.67
N TYR A 36 0.34 19.79 -3.60
CA TYR A 36 -0.67 19.72 -4.66
C TYR A 36 -0.44 18.49 -5.56
N THR A 37 0.80 18.25 -5.99
CA THR A 37 1.15 17.11 -6.85
C THR A 37 0.94 15.77 -6.14
N GLU A 38 1.26 15.67 -4.84
CA GLU A 38 0.97 14.50 -4.01
C GLU A 38 -0.55 14.27 -3.88
N ALA A 39 -1.32 15.32 -3.58
CA ALA A 39 -2.79 15.23 -3.45
C ALA A 39 -3.46 14.83 -4.78
N LEU A 40 -3.01 15.37 -5.91
CA LEU A 40 -3.54 14.99 -7.23
C LEU A 40 -3.14 13.55 -7.61
N LEU A 41 -1.92 13.12 -7.29
CA LEU A 41 -1.49 11.74 -7.50
C LEU A 41 -2.31 10.76 -6.64
N ALA A 42 -2.61 11.12 -5.40
CA ALA A 42 -3.48 10.33 -4.53
C ALA A 42 -4.92 10.23 -5.06
N ALA A 43 -5.47 11.32 -5.62
CA ALA A 43 -6.78 11.32 -6.28
C ALA A 43 -6.79 10.41 -7.53
N LEU A 44 -5.79 10.52 -8.40
CA LEU A 44 -5.61 9.66 -9.58
C LEU A 44 -5.48 8.17 -9.17
N VAL A 45 -4.74 7.87 -8.10
CA VAL A 45 -4.62 6.50 -7.55
C VAL A 45 -5.96 5.97 -7.06
N CYS A 46 -6.79 6.81 -6.43
CA CYS A 46 -8.15 6.46 -5.99
C CYS A 46 -9.09 6.17 -7.18
N ASP A 47 -9.08 7.02 -8.20
CA ASP A 47 -9.91 6.85 -9.40
C ASP A 47 -9.48 5.63 -10.22
N LEU A 48 -8.18 5.31 -10.27
CA LEU A 48 -7.67 4.08 -10.87
C LEU A 48 -8.07 2.82 -10.07
N GLU A 49 -8.19 2.91 -8.74
CA GLU A 49 -8.76 1.82 -7.93
C GLU A 49 -10.26 1.65 -8.19
N HIS A 50 -11.03 2.74 -8.28
CA HIS A 50 -12.45 2.69 -8.66
C HIS A 50 -12.65 2.11 -10.06
N TYR A 51 -11.86 2.52 -11.05
CA TYR A 51 -11.86 1.96 -12.40
C TYR A 51 -11.52 0.46 -12.39
N ALA A 52 -10.46 0.06 -11.68
CA ALA A 52 -10.05 -1.34 -11.60
C ALA A 52 -11.16 -2.21 -10.99
N ASN A 53 -11.78 -1.76 -9.89
CA ASN A 53 -12.91 -2.45 -9.27
C ASN A 53 -14.13 -2.56 -10.21
N HIS A 54 -14.48 -1.49 -10.95
CA HIS A 54 -15.57 -1.50 -11.93
C HIS A 54 -15.33 -2.53 -13.06
N HIS A 55 -14.07 -2.72 -13.48
CA HIS A 55 -13.69 -3.64 -14.55
C HIS A 55 -13.21 -5.02 -14.07
N GLY A 56 -13.34 -5.34 -12.78
CA GLY A 56 -12.92 -6.64 -12.21
C GLY A 56 -11.41 -6.88 -12.21
N ILE A 57 -10.61 -5.82 -12.33
CA ILE A 57 -9.15 -5.84 -12.35
C ILE A 57 -8.64 -5.80 -10.91
N SER A 58 -7.70 -6.68 -10.55
CA SER A 58 -7.03 -6.64 -9.24
C SER A 58 -6.09 -5.44 -9.15
N PHE A 59 -6.56 -4.33 -8.57
CA PHE A 59 -5.78 -3.10 -8.41
C PHE A 59 -4.47 -3.35 -7.65
N SER A 60 -4.53 -4.07 -6.53
CA SER A 60 -3.35 -4.46 -5.75
C SER A 60 -2.39 -5.36 -6.53
N GLY A 61 -2.91 -6.22 -7.43
CA GLY A 61 -2.11 -6.98 -8.38
C GLY A 61 -1.37 -6.08 -9.37
N VAL A 62 -2.08 -5.14 -10.01
CA VAL A 62 -1.50 -4.16 -10.96
C VAL A 62 -0.44 -3.28 -10.30
N VAL A 63 -0.70 -2.78 -9.09
CA VAL A 63 0.29 -2.00 -8.31
C VAL A 63 1.51 -2.85 -7.94
N SER A 64 1.31 -4.13 -7.60
CA SER A 64 2.42 -5.06 -7.32
C SER A 64 3.28 -5.31 -8.57
N THR A 65 2.67 -5.59 -9.72
CA THR A 65 3.38 -5.75 -11.00
C THR A 65 4.07 -4.46 -11.44
N GLY A 66 3.44 -3.29 -11.27
CA GLY A 66 4.06 -1.99 -11.56
C GLY A 66 5.29 -1.73 -10.69
N ARG A 67 5.24 -2.08 -9.40
CA ARG A 67 6.40 -2.04 -8.49
C ARG A 67 7.49 -3.03 -8.92
N ALA A 68 7.12 -4.24 -9.34
CA ALA A 68 8.08 -5.25 -9.82
C ALA A 68 8.80 -4.80 -11.10
N LEU A 69 8.08 -4.27 -12.10
CA LEU A 69 8.68 -3.75 -13.34
C LEU A 69 9.57 -2.53 -13.08
N ASN A 70 9.11 -1.58 -12.26
CA ASN A 70 9.94 -0.44 -11.83
C ASN A 70 11.19 -0.92 -11.06
N ALA A 71 11.07 -2.02 -10.30
CA ALA A 71 12.20 -2.60 -9.60
C ALA A 71 13.18 -3.29 -10.56
N GLU A 72 12.71 -4.12 -11.49
CA GLU A 72 13.55 -4.76 -12.51
C GLU A 72 14.39 -3.73 -13.27
N GLU A 73 13.78 -2.63 -13.72
CA GLU A 73 14.43 -1.58 -14.52
C GLU A 73 15.47 -0.75 -13.75
N VAL A 74 15.20 -0.39 -12.49
CA VAL A 74 16.20 0.28 -11.63
C VAL A 74 17.29 -0.71 -11.20
N SER A 75 17.01 -2.01 -11.22
CA SER A 75 17.94 -3.05 -10.78
C SER A 75 18.96 -3.51 -11.81
N GLU A 76 18.99 -2.99 -13.04
CA GLU A 76 20.01 -3.40 -14.02
C GLU A 76 21.45 -3.12 -13.52
N ASP A 77 21.65 -2.01 -12.81
CA ASP A 77 22.93 -1.64 -12.16
C ASP A 77 22.92 -1.76 -10.62
N ALA A 78 21.79 -2.14 -9.99
CA ALA A 78 21.68 -2.14 -8.53
C ALA A 78 22.32 -3.39 -7.87
N PRO A 79 23.09 -3.24 -6.77
CA PRO A 79 23.75 -4.35 -6.09
C PRO A 79 22.80 -5.36 -5.38
N TYR A 80 21.52 -5.01 -5.18
CA TYR A 80 20.52 -5.89 -4.59
C TYR A 80 19.14 -5.68 -5.26
N LYS A 81 18.30 -6.72 -5.26
CA LYS A 81 16.97 -6.77 -5.89
C LYS A 81 15.89 -7.25 -4.92
N PRO A 82 14.60 -6.97 -5.14
CA PRO A 82 13.54 -7.50 -4.27
C PRO A 82 13.50 -9.03 -4.35
N GLY A 83 13.42 -9.69 -3.20
CA GLY A 83 13.60 -11.13 -3.05
C GLY A 83 15.02 -11.56 -2.66
N ASP A 84 16.02 -10.67 -2.73
CA ASP A 84 17.38 -11.02 -2.30
C ASP A 84 17.47 -11.26 -0.80
N GLN A 85 18.15 -12.35 -0.44
CA GLN A 85 18.44 -12.73 0.94
C GLN A 85 19.71 -12.00 1.41
N VAL A 86 19.52 -11.03 2.30
CA VAL A 86 20.58 -10.12 2.77
C VAL A 86 20.77 -10.18 4.28
N ARG A 87 21.97 -9.85 4.74
CA ARG A 87 22.37 -9.79 6.13
C ARG A 87 22.75 -8.38 6.52
N LEU A 88 22.07 -7.86 7.54
CA LEU A 88 22.16 -6.50 8.03
C LEU A 88 23.35 -6.36 8.98
N THR A 89 24.45 -5.78 8.51
CA THR A 89 25.73 -5.77 9.27
C THR A 89 25.72 -4.82 10.47
N ARG A 90 24.88 -3.77 10.47
CA ARG A 90 24.67 -2.86 11.61
C ARG A 90 23.73 -3.45 12.67
N GLN A 91 22.78 -4.30 12.26
CA GLN A 91 21.71 -4.86 13.10
C GLN A 91 22.05 -6.28 13.54
N TYR A 92 23.07 -6.43 14.38
CA TYR A 92 23.48 -7.70 15.00
C TYR A 92 23.73 -8.87 14.01
N ASN A 93 23.97 -8.60 12.73
CA ASN A 93 24.06 -9.58 11.65
C ASN A 93 22.76 -10.38 11.40
N TYR A 94 21.59 -9.80 11.65
CA TYR A 94 20.30 -10.40 11.29
C TYR A 94 20.20 -10.65 9.78
N CYS A 95 19.53 -11.74 9.39
CA CYS A 95 19.21 -12.03 7.99
C CYS A 95 17.75 -11.69 7.68
N GLY A 96 17.52 -11.11 6.51
CA GLY A 96 16.23 -10.64 6.02
C GLY A 96 16.13 -10.70 4.50
N THR A 97 14.98 -10.28 3.98
CA THR A 97 14.70 -10.26 2.54
C THR A 97 14.49 -8.83 2.08
N VAL A 98 15.13 -8.43 0.97
CA VAL A 98 14.88 -7.13 0.34
C VAL A 98 13.46 -7.13 -0.22
N ILE A 99 12.67 -6.12 0.13
CA ILE A 99 11.30 -5.91 -0.38
C ILE A 99 11.18 -4.69 -1.32
N GLY A 100 12.27 -3.95 -1.51
CA GLY A 100 12.35 -2.76 -2.35
C GLY A 100 13.46 -1.82 -1.88
N TRP A 101 13.35 -0.54 -2.23
CA TRP A 101 14.21 0.54 -1.74
C TRP A 101 13.42 1.86 -1.74
N GLN A 102 14.04 2.88 -1.19
CA GLN A 102 13.65 4.28 -1.29
C GLN A 102 14.91 5.11 -1.55
N THR A 103 14.78 6.15 -2.38
CA THR A 103 15.82 7.16 -2.57
C THR A 103 15.43 8.38 -1.74
N THR A 104 16.35 8.88 -0.89
CA THR A 104 16.02 9.95 0.07
C THR A 104 16.95 11.14 -0.04
N GLY A 105 16.38 12.32 -0.33
CA GLY A 105 17.10 13.59 -0.41
C GLY A 105 17.58 13.95 -1.83
N SER A 106 18.43 14.97 -1.90
CA SER A 106 19.03 15.49 -3.15
C SER A 106 20.24 14.71 -3.65
N ASP A 107 20.78 13.81 -2.83
CA ASP A 107 22.10 13.20 -3.01
C ASP A 107 21.99 11.75 -3.55
N ASP A 108 20.81 11.37 -4.06
CA ASP A 108 20.45 10.06 -4.61
C ASP A 108 20.76 8.83 -3.71
N GLU A 109 20.99 9.02 -2.40
CA GLU A 109 21.29 7.90 -1.49
C GLU A 109 20.11 6.93 -1.41
N THR A 110 20.36 5.72 -1.90
CA THR A 110 19.35 4.67 -2.05
C THR A 110 19.44 3.67 -0.90
N SER A 111 18.41 3.70 -0.05
CA SER A 111 18.24 2.80 1.09
C SER A 111 17.35 1.62 0.74
N TYR A 112 17.88 0.41 0.88
CA TYR A 112 17.16 -0.84 0.63
C TYR A 112 16.23 -1.15 1.80
N LEU A 113 14.99 -1.50 1.48
CA LEU A 113 13.95 -1.85 2.44
C LEU A 113 14.01 -3.37 2.68
N VAL A 114 14.26 -3.78 3.91
CA VAL A 114 14.51 -5.18 4.28
C VAL A 114 13.57 -5.62 5.41
N THR A 115 12.88 -6.73 5.22
CA THR A 115 12.09 -7.41 6.27
C THR A 115 12.92 -8.50 6.94
N VAL A 116 12.83 -8.62 8.26
CA VAL A 116 13.49 -9.69 9.05
C VAL A 116 12.39 -10.53 9.71
N PRO A 117 12.38 -11.87 9.56
CA PRO A 117 11.31 -12.71 10.11
C PRO A 117 11.11 -12.53 11.60
N GLY A 118 9.86 -12.33 12.02
CA GLY A 118 9.52 -12.03 13.42
C GLY A 118 10.02 -10.67 13.94
N ILE A 119 10.31 -9.70 13.06
CA ILE A 119 10.42 -8.27 13.41
C ILE A 119 9.30 -7.49 12.69
N PRO A 120 8.43 -6.77 13.41
CA PRO A 120 7.22 -6.17 12.84
C PRO A 120 7.44 -4.83 12.11
N TYR A 121 8.69 -4.47 11.81
CA TYR A 121 9.07 -3.23 11.12
C TYR A 121 10.15 -3.48 10.08
N ILE A 122 10.18 -2.61 9.07
CA ILE A 122 11.11 -2.66 7.94
C ILE A 122 12.39 -1.92 8.32
N TYR A 123 13.55 -2.48 8.01
CA TYR A 123 14.82 -1.78 8.06
C TYR A 123 15.07 -1.06 6.74
N ALA A 124 15.54 0.19 6.78
CA ALA A 124 16.06 0.91 5.63
C ALA A 124 17.59 0.99 5.77
N GLU A 125 18.34 0.39 4.87
CA GLU A 125 19.81 0.33 4.94
C GLU A 125 20.49 0.55 3.59
N ALA A 126 21.60 1.29 3.59
CA ALA A 126 22.42 1.46 2.40
C ALA A 126 23.10 0.14 1.99
N ALA A 127 23.38 -0.04 0.70
CA ALA A 127 23.99 -1.27 0.16
C ALA A 127 25.33 -1.63 0.85
N THR A 128 26.06 -0.64 1.34
CA THR A 128 27.33 -0.79 2.10
C THR A 128 27.17 -1.50 3.45
N HIS A 129 25.97 -1.53 4.03
CA HIS A 129 25.68 -2.21 5.29
C HIS A 129 24.98 -3.56 5.09
N LEU A 130 24.63 -3.90 3.85
CA LEU A 130 24.12 -5.21 3.47
C LEU A 130 25.25 -6.10 2.95
N LYS A 131 25.11 -7.40 3.19
CA LYS A 131 25.90 -8.47 2.56
C LYS A 131 24.96 -9.61 2.16
N PRO A 132 25.29 -10.45 1.17
CA PRO A 132 24.55 -11.70 0.96
C PRO A 132 24.41 -12.50 2.26
N ALA A 133 23.20 -13.02 2.50
CA ALA A 133 22.92 -13.93 3.60
C ALA A 133 23.45 -15.34 3.31
N PRO A 134 23.65 -16.19 4.35
CA PRO A 134 23.68 -17.63 4.12
C PRO A 134 22.35 -18.11 3.50
N ALA A 135 22.39 -19.19 2.72
CA ALA A 135 21.17 -19.78 2.17
C ALA A 135 20.25 -20.30 3.30
N PHE A 136 18.93 -20.13 3.13
CA PHE A 136 17.94 -20.64 4.08
C PHE A 136 17.97 -22.19 4.14
N PRO A 137 17.97 -22.81 5.34
CA PRO A 137 18.07 -24.26 5.49
C PRO A 137 16.82 -24.97 4.94
N PRO A 138 16.96 -25.93 3.99
CA PRO A 138 15.82 -26.69 3.46
C PRO A 138 15.03 -27.38 4.57
N THR A 139 13.75 -27.04 4.68
CA THR A 139 12.89 -27.47 5.79
C THR A 139 11.74 -28.31 5.28
N GLU A 140 11.76 -29.61 5.59
CA GLU A 140 10.69 -30.54 5.21
C GLU A 140 9.45 -30.38 6.10
N THR A 141 8.28 -30.37 5.46
CA THR A 141 6.95 -30.31 6.11
C THR A 141 5.99 -31.27 5.42
N ILE A 142 4.82 -31.54 6.00
CA ILE A 142 3.76 -32.34 5.34
C ILE A 142 3.16 -31.66 4.09
N LEU A 143 3.50 -30.39 3.85
CA LEU A 143 3.09 -29.59 2.70
C LEU A 143 4.21 -29.38 1.67
N GLY A 144 5.37 -30.05 1.85
CA GLY A 144 6.53 -29.99 0.96
C GLY A 144 7.79 -29.46 1.64
N THR A 145 8.89 -29.37 0.87
CA THR A 145 10.17 -28.81 1.33
C THR A 145 10.22 -27.31 1.07
N VAL A 146 10.28 -26.51 2.13
CA VAL A 146 10.50 -25.06 2.05
C VAL A 146 11.98 -24.76 1.87
N ARG A 147 12.32 -23.78 1.01
CA ARG A 147 13.71 -23.37 0.73
C ARG A 147 14.00 -21.88 0.89
N TYR A 148 12.99 -21.09 1.26
CA TYR A 148 13.07 -19.62 1.34
C TYR A 148 12.41 -19.12 2.64
N PRO A 149 12.90 -18.03 3.25
CA PRO A 149 12.44 -17.58 4.57
C PRO A 149 11.02 -17.03 4.55
N ASP A 150 10.63 -16.33 3.48
CA ASP A 150 9.28 -15.80 3.24
C ASP A 150 8.25 -16.95 3.16
N GLN A 151 8.58 -18.02 2.44
CA GLN A 151 7.78 -19.23 2.34
C GLN A 151 7.66 -19.92 3.70
N ALA A 152 8.73 -19.93 4.51
CA ALA A 152 8.71 -20.53 5.84
C ALA A 152 7.83 -19.72 6.82
N GLU A 153 7.88 -18.39 6.76
CA GLU A 153 7.07 -17.47 7.55
C GLU A 153 5.57 -17.54 7.17
N GLN A 154 5.26 -17.55 5.87
CA GLN A 154 3.91 -17.78 5.36
C GLN A 154 3.36 -19.15 5.76
N LEU A 155 4.17 -20.21 5.65
CA LEU A 155 3.76 -21.57 6.01
C LEU A 155 3.58 -21.72 7.53
N TYR A 156 4.45 -21.12 8.34
CA TYR A 156 4.30 -21.06 9.79
C TYR A 156 2.97 -20.41 10.18
N PHE A 157 2.65 -19.24 9.60
CA PHE A 157 1.39 -18.53 9.85
C PHE A 157 0.16 -19.33 9.42
N LYS A 158 0.23 -20.01 8.26
CA LYS A 158 -0.82 -20.92 7.77
C LYS A 158 -1.05 -22.09 8.75
N ILE A 159 0.01 -22.74 9.20
CA ILE A 159 -0.05 -23.84 10.17
C ILE A 159 -0.59 -23.36 11.53
N ALA A 160 -0.11 -22.23 12.03
CA ALA A 160 -0.56 -21.64 13.29
C ALA A 160 -2.06 -21.31 13.30
N LYS A 161 -2.62 -20.86 12.16
CA LYS A 161 -4.07 -20.68 11.97
C LYS A 161 -4.86 -22.00 11.86
N GLN A 162 -4.25 -23.07 11.37
CA GLN A 162 -4.92 -24.36 11.18
C GLN A 162 -4.93 -25.23 12.45
N LEU A 163 -3.90 -25.15 13.31
CA LEU A 163 -3.75 -25.98 14.52
C LEU A 163 -4.97 -26.01 15.47
N PRO A 164 -5.69 -24.90 15.75
CA PRO A 164 -6.90 -24.92 16.58
C PRO A 164 -8.02 -25.81 16.00
N HIS A 165 -8.12 -25.89 14.68
CA HIS A 165 -9.18 -26.63 13.96
C HIS A 165 -8.71 -28.00 13.44
N ALA A 166 -7.42 -28.30 13.50
CA ALA A 166 -6.84 -29.54 13.00
C ALA A 166 -7.32 -30.79 13.77
N PRO A 167 -7.75 -31.87 13.09
CA PRO A 167 -8.01 -33.16 13.72
C PRO A 167 -6.77 -33.72 14.44
N ALA A 168 -6.98 -34.48 15.52
CA ALA A 168 -5.89 -34.96 16.39
C ALA A 168 -4.76 -35.70 15.63
N ALA A 169 -5.12 -36.54 14.64
CA ALA A 169 -4.16 -37.28 13.82
C ALA A 169 -3.26 -36.39 12.92
N THR A 170 -3.73 -35.18 12.60
CA THR A 170 -2.99 -34.20 11.78
C THR A 170 -2.27 -33.16 12.66
N ARG A 171 -2.87 -32.81 13.82
CA ARG A 171 -2.36 -31.79 14.75
C ARG A 171 -0.91 -32.05 15.16
N THR A 172 -0.54 -33.27 15.54
CA THR A 172 0.85 -33.59 15.94
C THR A 172 1.86 -33.37 14.80
N LYS A 173 1.47 -33.63 13.54
CA LYS A 173 2.36 -33.39 12.38
C LYS A 173 2.52 -31.90 12.11
N LEU A 174 1.40 -31.15 12.14
CA LEU A 174 1.39 -29.69 12.00
C LEU A 174 2.20 -28.99 13.10
N GLU A 175 2.14 -29.50 14.34
CA GLU A 175 2.92 -28.96 15.45
C GLU A 175 4.42 -29.16 15.23
N ASN A 176 4.85 -30.39 14.88
CA ASN A 176 6.23 -30.71 14.52
C ASN A 176 6.74 -29.85 13.34
N ASP A 177 5.90 -29.59 12.33
CA ASP A 177 6.24 -28.69 11.21
C ASP A 177 6.39 -27.25 11.69
N ARG A 178 5.52 -26.77 12.59
CA ARG A 178 5.62 -25.45 13.22
C ARG A 178 6.93 -25.31 14.00
N GLN A 179 7.36 -26.32 14.77
CA GLN A 179 8.67 -26.32 15.44
C GLN A 179 9.82 -26.28 14.43
N ARG A 180 9.79 -27.10 13.36
CA ARG A 180 10.86 -27.16 12.35
C ARG A 180 11.03 -25.82 11.62
N LEU A 181 9.92 -25.22 11.16
CA LEU A 181 9.93 -23.89 10.54
C LEU A 181 10.43 -22.81 11.50
N LEU A 182 10.04 -22.86 12.78
CA LEU A 182 10.51 -21.90 13.79
C LEU A 182 12.02 -21.99 14.03
N ALA A 183 12.56 -23.21 14.09
CA ALA A 183 14.00 -23.44 14.24
C ALA A 183 14.79 -22.98 13.01
N ALA A 184 14.29 -23.25 11.80
CA ALA A 184 14.86 -22.79 10.54
C ALA A 184 14.87 -21.25 10.43
N LEU A 185 13.73 -20.59 10.70
CA LEU A 185 13.62 -19.13 10.73
C LEU A 185 14.54 -18.53 11.79
N SER A 186 14.61 -19.10 12.99
CA SER A 186 15.45 -18.60 14.09
C SER A 186 16.94 -18.72 13.78
N SER A 187 17.39 -19.89 13.34
CA SER A 187 18.80 -20.14 13.01
C SER A 187 19.29 -19.33 11.81
N TRP A 188 18.43 -19.07 10.82
CA TRP A 188 18.78 -18.26 9.65
C TRP A 188 18.75 -16.75 9.94
N SER A 189 17.68 -16.24 10.56
CA SER A 189 17.50 -14.80 10.81
C SER A 189 18.40 -14.24 11.93
N GLY A 190 18.89 -15.09 12.84
CA GLY A 190 19.56 -14.67 14.07
C GLY A 190 18.60 -14.17 15.17
N ILE A 191 17.28 -14.21 14.93
CA ILE A 191 16.26 -13.87 15.93
C ILE A 191 15.91 -15.11 16.75
N SER A 192 15.67 -14.96 18.06
CA SER A 192 15.29 -16.09 18.91
C SER A 192 13.92 -16.67 18.52
N GLY A 193 13.81 -18.00 18.49
CA GLY A 193 12.54 -18.68 18.19
C GLY A 193 11.39 -18.31 19.13
N SER A 194 11.68 -17.88 20.37
CA SER A 194 10.67 -17.31 21.28
C SER A 194 10.11 -15.97 20.77
N ARG A 195 10.95 -15.06 20.28
CA ARG A 195 10.52 -13.79 19.71
C ARG A 195 9.78 -13.98 18.38
N ILE A 196 10.29 -14.83 17.49
CA ILE A 196 9.58 -15.18 16.24
C ILE A 196 8.21 -15.79 16.56
N HIS A 197 8.12 -16.70 17.54
CA HIS A 197 6.83 -17.27 17.94
C HIS A 197 5.85 -16.20 18.46
N ILE A 198 6.31 -15.25 19.27
CA ILE A 198 5.45 -14.18 19.82
C ILE A 198 4.92 -13.27 18.72
N GLU A 199 5.76 -12.86 17.77
CA GLU A 199 5.36 -11.93 16.71
C GLU A 199 4.58 -12.60 15.57
N LEU A 200 4.88 -13.87 15.25
CA LEU A 200 4.15 -14.66 14.25
C LEU A 200 2.97 -15.46 14.82
N ALA A 201 2.73 -15.39 16.13
CA ALA A 201 1.51 -15.93 16.71
C ALA A 201 0.30 -15.25 16.05
N PRO A 202 -0.76 -16.01 15.69
CA PRO A 202 -2.03 -15.42 15.28
C PRO A 202 -2.60 -14.60 16.44
N ARG A 203 -2.29 -13.30 16.46
CA ARG A 203 -2.81 -12.36 17.46
C ARG A 203 -4.34 -12.45 17.38
N PRO A 204 -5.05 -12.75 18.49
CA PRO A 204 -6.50 -12.72 18.49
C PRO A 204 -6.97 -11.35 18.00
N THR A 205 -7.94 -11.33 17.10
CA THR A 205 -8.68 -10.11 16.74
C THR A 205 -9.57 -9.70 17.93
N ALA A 206 -8.93 -9.21 18.99
CA ALA A 206 -9.59 -8.44 20.04
C ALA A 206 -10.37 -7.32 19.35
N ALA A 207 -11.67 -7.21 19.66
CA ALA A 207 -12.67 -6.57 18.83
C ALA A 207 -12.42 -5.05 18.63
N ARG A 208 -11.57 -4.71 17.66
CA ARG A 208 -11.57 -3.39 17.03
C ARG A 208 -12.84 -3.30 16.20
N PHE A 209 -13.58 -2.22 16.40
CA PHE A 209 -15.01 -2.11 16.06
C PHE A 209 -15.93 -3.04 16.88
N GLN A 210 -15.99 -2.80 18.20
CA GLN A 210 -17.31 -2.38 18.67
C GLN A 210 -17.71 -1.17 17.82
N GLN A 211 -18.75 -1.31 16.99
CA GLN A 211 -19.31 -0.15 16.31
C GLN A 211 -19.73 0.86 17.40
N PRO A 212 -19.37 2.14 17.31
CA PRO A 212 -19.95 3.13 18.20
C PRO A 212 -21.46 3.07 18.02
N ASP A 213 -22.22 2.99 19.12
CA ASP A 213 -23.67 2.81 19.04
C ASP A 213 -24.30 4.06 18.40
N THR A 214 -24.59 3.96 17.11
CA THR A 214 -25.17 5.04 16.32
C THR A 214 -26.56 5.43 16.82
N ARG A 215 -27.19 4.58 17.63
CA ARG A 215 -28.47 4.84 18.30
C ARG A 215 -28.30 5.81 19.48
N ALA A 216 -27.14 5.82 20.13
CA ALA A 216 -26.78 6.84 21.11
C ALA A 216 -26.45 8.17 20.42
N ALA A 217 -25.61 8.13 19.37
CA ALA A 217 -25.27 9.34 18.60
C ALA A 217 -26.49 10.00 17.91
N ALA A 218 -27.49 9.21 17.51
CA ALA A 218 -28.75 9.72 16.96
C ALA A 218 -29.67 10.40 18.00
N ALA A 219 -29.45 10.17 19.31
CA ALA A 219 -30.28 10.78 20.37
C ALA A 219 -29.92 12.26 20.62
N ASP A 220 -28.69 12.69 20.29
CA ASP A 220 -28.21 14.07 20.46
C ASP A 220 -28.68 15.03 19.34
N PHE A 221 -29.42 14.53 18.33
CA PHE A 221 -29.97 15.34 17.23
C PHE A 221 -31.51 15.43 17.33
N PRO A 222 -32.08 16.45 18.01
CA PRO A 222 -33.51 16.55 18.30
C PRO A 222 -34.41 16.95 17.10
N THR A 223 -33.94 16.81 15.85
CA THR A 223 -34.72 17.19 14.67
C THR A 223 -34.42 16.27 13.47
N ASP A 224 -35.46 15.62 12.93
CA ASP A 224 -35.36 14.81 11.72
C ASP A 224 -35.15 15.70 10.47
N ILE A 225 -34.08 15.44 9.71
CA ILE A 225 -33.70 16.19 8.51
C ILE A 225 -34.75 16.06 7.40
N ASN A 226 -35.49 14.94 7.33
CA ASN A 226 -36.55 14.73 6.34
C ASN A 226 -37.66 15.78 6.44
N HIS A 227 -37.85 16.39 7.62
CA HIS A 227 -38.93 17.34 7.88
C HIS A 227 -38.76 18.73 7.23
N ARG A 228 -37.62 18.99 6.57
CA ARG A 228 -37.32 20.26 5.88
C ARG A 228 -37.48 20.25 4.35
N LEU A 229 -37.76 19.12 3.71
CA LEU A 229 -37.80 19.00 2.24
C LEU A 229 -39.21 19.04 1.62
N THR A 230 -40.26 19.19 2.43
CA THR A 230 -41.68 19.12 1.99
C THR A 230 -42.50 20.32 2.46
N ALA A 231 -42.25 21.50 1.88
CA ALA A 231 -43.12 22.68 2.02
C ALA A 231 -43.02 23.64 0.81
N ALA A 232 -44.07 23.72 -0.02
CA ALA A 232 -44.29 24.74 -1.05
C ALA A 232 -45.75 24.68 -1.58
N PRO A 233 -46.30 25.72 -2.25
CA PRO A 233 -45.88 27.13 -2.34
C PRO A 233 -46.71 27.96 -1.31
N PRO A 234 -47.62 28.95 -1.57
CA PRO A 234 -48.05 29.68 -2.78
C PRO A 234 -47.83 31.23 -2.77
N ASP A 235 -47.54 31.77 -3.96
CA ASP A 235 -47.97 33.05 -4.58
C ASP A 235 -48.04 34.44 -3.88
N THR A 236 -47.89 35.44 -4.78
CA THR A 236 -48.32 36.86 -4.79
C THR A 236 -47.44 38.00 -4.23
N LEU A 237 -47.09 38.92 -5.17
CA LEU A 237 -46.82 40.37 -5.02
C LEU A 237 -45.47 40.80 -4.36
N ASP A 238 -44.78 41.89 -4.77
CA ASP A 238 -45.05 42.87 -5.84
C ASP A 238 -43.77 43.52 -6.47
N TYR A 239 -43.95 44.29 -7.55
CA TYR A 239 -43.00 45.11 -8.33
C TYR A 239 -41.65 45.54 -7.69
N LYS A 240 -40.56 45.38 -8.48
CA LYS A 240 -39.99 46.52 -9.26
C LYS A 240 -39.04 46.12 -10.40
N GLN A 241 -39.19 46.81 -11.53
CA GLN A 241 -38.47 46.59 -12.79
C GLN A 241 -37.63 47.82 -13.18
N PRO A 242 -36.34 47.67 -13.52
CA PRO A 242 -35.58 48.62 -14.34
C PRO A 242 -35.77 48.35 -15.87
N PRO A 243 -35.52 49.35 -16.74
CA PRO A 243 -35.88 49.26 -18.17
C PRO A 243 -34.89 48.44 -19.02
N PRO A 244 -35.32 47.95 -20.21
CA PRO A 244 -34.46 47.22 -21.14
C PRO A 244 -33.55 48.16 -21.96
N SER A 245 -32.27 47.83 -22.06
CA SER A 245 -31.39 48.38 -23.10
C SER A 245 -31.69 47.70 -24.44
N ALA A 246 -32.19 48.46 -25.41
CA ALA A 246 -32.60 47.94 -26.71
C ALA A 246 -31.41 47.58 -27.62
N HIS A 247 -31.63 46.64 -28.55
CA HIS A 247 -30.68 46.29 -29.61
C HIS A 247 -30.42 47.45 -30.58
N GLY A 248 -29.22 47.47 -31.18
CA GLY A 248 -28.89 48.32 -32.33
C GLY A 248 -27.69 47.76 -33.10
N SER A 249 -27.95 47.05 -34.21
CA SER A 249 -26.92 46.39 -35.02
C SER A 249 -26.69 47.12 -36.34
N THR A 250 -25.46 47.63 -36.56
CA THR A 250 -24.83 47.90 -37.89
C THR A 250 -25.54 48.89 -38.85
N PRO A 251 -24.95 49.30 -40.00
CA PRO A 251 -23.54 49.36 -40.41
C PRO A 251 -23.10 50.81 -40.77
N THR A 252 -22.01 50.94 -41.54
CA THR A 252 -21.42 52.18 -42.10
C THR A 252 -22.28 52.92 -43.13
N ALA A 253 -22.25 54.27 -43.06
CA ALA A 253 -21.82 55.15 -44.16
C ALA A 253 -21.46 56.54 -43.59
#